data_AF-A0A151H399-F1
#
_entry.id   AF-A0A151H399-F1
#
_cell.length_a   1.000
_cell.length_b   1.000
_cell.length_c   1.000
_cell.angle_alpha   90.00
_cell.angle_beta   90.00
_cell.angle_gamma   90.00
#
_symmetry.space_group_name_H-M   'P 1'
#
loop_
_entity.id
_entity.type
_entity.pdbx_description
1 polymer ?
#
loop_
_entity_poly.entity_id
_entity_poly.type
_entity_poly.pdbx_seq_one_letter_code
_entity_poly.pdbx_strand_id
1 'polypeptide(L)'
;ALRRIMEQFSDTTRFALACNSSASVIEPLQSRCAILRFRKLDDSQLVRRLRQVCAMEALQVTDDGIEAIVFCADGDMRSALNNLQSTVSAFGVVNRENVEKVCDNPPPEAVRSMLMECLAGKWREAHDIAAELLRRGYTPMDVVLTTRSVLSRFENECKEHILLEYLKYVGLAHMTMSAGLSTPLQLDKMLANLCRVSLVLPA
;
A
#
# COMPACT_ATOMS: atom_id res chain seq x y z
N ALA A 1 11.43 34.57 -8.44
CA ALA A 1 10.30 35.52 -8.34
C ALA A 1 9.55 35.40 -7.01
N LEU A 2 8.93 34.25 -6.70
CA LEU A 2 8.08 34.06 -5.51
C LEU A 2 8.75 34.44 -4.17
N ARG A 3 10.02 34.07 -3.98
CA ARG A 3 10.83 34.42 -2.79
C ARG A 3 10.75 35.91 -2.43
N ARG A 4 10.96 36.79 -3.41
CA ARG A 4 11.04 38.23 -3.18
C ARG A 4 9.67 38.82 -2.81
N ILE A 5 8.60 38.26 -3.38
CA ILE A 5 7.22 38.63 -3.05
C ILE A 5 6.90 38.26 -1.60
N MET A 6 7.29 37.07 -1.16
CA MET A 6 7.10 36.63 0.22
C MET A 6 7.83 37.52 1.24
N GLU A 7 8.99 38.06 0.87
CA GLU A 7 9.73 39.01 1.71
C GLU A 7 9.06 40.39 1.74
N GLN A 8 8.73 40.94 0.57
CA GLN A 8 8.18 42.30 0.43
C GLN A 8 6.80 42.47 1.07
N PHE A 9 5.96 41.44 1.02
CA PHE A 9 4.59 41.50 1.53
C PHE A 9 4.40 40.70 2.83
N SER A 10 5.49 40.47 3.57
CA SER A 10 5.47 39.71 4.83
C SER A 10 4.68 40.39 5.95
N ASP A 11 4.38 41.69 5.88
CA ASP A 11 3.56 42.37 6.90
C ASP A 11 2.06 42.23 6.65
N THR A 12 1.64 42.14 5.39
CA THR A 12 0.22 42.17 4.99
C THR A 12 -0.32 40.82 4.55
N THR A 13 0.54 39.91 4.10
CA THR A 13 0.15 38.63 3.49
C THR A 13 0.83 37.46 4.20
N ARG A 14 0.09 36.36 4.38
CA ARG A 14 0.62 35.07 4.87
C ARG A 14 0.51 34.04 3.75
N PHE A 15 1.58 33.29 3.52
CA PHE A 15 1.64 32.25 2.50
C PHE A 15 1.49 30.88 3.16
N ALA A 16 0.62 30.04 2.61
CA ALA A 16 0.52 28.62 2.94
C ALA A 16 0.82 27.80 1.68
N LEU A 17 1.86 26.98 1.74
CA LEU A 17 2.29 26.14 0.63
C LEU A 17 2.06 24.68 1.02
N ALA A 18 1.36 23.93 0.17
CA ALA A 18 1.17 22.48 0.31
C ALA A 18 1.99 21.74 -0.75
N CYS A 19 2.79 20.76 -0.34
CA CYS A 19 3.58 19.93 -1.24
C CYS A 19 3.75 18.51 -0.67
N ASN A 20 3.87 17.52 -1.56
CA ASN A 20 4.09 16.12 -1.16
C ASN A 20 5.56 15.81 -0.88
N SER A 21 6.48 16.54 -1.51
CA SER A 21 7.92 16.37 -1.35
C SER A 21 8.58 17.70 -1.01
N SER A 22 9.08 17.83 0.22
CA SER A 22 9.85 19.02 0.62
C SER A 22 11.11 19.22 -0.23
N ALA A 23 11.71 18.13 -0.76
CA ALA A 23 12.90 18.20 -1.59
C ALA A 23 12.65 18.90 -2.94
N SER A 24 11.41 18.91 -3.44
CA SER A 24 11.03 19.65 -4.64
C SER A 24 10.94 21.17 -4.42
N VAL A 25 10.86 21.61 -3.16
CA VAL A 25 10.81 23.03 -2.81
C VAL A 25 12.22 23.57 -2.66
N ILE A 26 12.54 24.65 -3.37
CA ILE A 26 13.86 25.28 -3.27
C ILE A 26 14.17 25.74 -1.84
N GLU A 27 15.41 25.58 -1.39
CA GLU A 27 15.87 25.96 -0.05
C GLU A 27 15.52 27.42 0.35
N PRO A 28 15.59 28.42 -0.55
CA PRO A 28 15.20 29.79 -0.19
C PRO A 28 13.72 29.95 0.19
N LEU A 29 12.82 29.08 -0.26
CA LEU A 29 11.42 29.12 0.21
C LEU A 29 11.27 28.41 1.54
N GLN A 30 11.98 27.29 1.73
CA GLN A 30 11.97 26.53 2.98
C GLN A 30 12.47 27.37 4.16
N SER A 31 13.55 28.14 3.98
CA SER A 31 14.13 28.96 5.05
C SER A 31 13.23 30.11 5.52
N ARG A 32 12.17 30.44 4.78
CA ARG A 32 11.20 31.49 5.12
C ARG A 32 9.86 30.96 5.61
N CYS A 33 9.68 29.64 5.65
CA CYS A 33 8.41 29.00 6.02
C CYS A 33 8.59 28.11 7.25
N ALA A 34 7.56 28.05 8.10
CA ALA A 34 7.46 27.00 9.10
C ALA A 34 7.10 25.67 8.40
N ILE A 35 7.97 24.66 8.53
CA ILE A 35 7.76 23.37 7.88
C ILE A 35 6.91 22.49 8.79
N LEU A 36 5.64 22.30 8.40
CA LEU A 36 4.74 21.35 9.04
C LEU A 36 4.75 20.04 8.26
N ARG A 37 5.16 18.94 8.92
CA ARG A 37 5.23 17.61 8.30
C ARG A 37 4.00 16.80 8.68
N PHE A 38 3.16 16.52 7.69
CA PHE A 38 2.06 15.57 7.84
C PHE A 38 2.58 14.15 7.62
N ARG A 39 2.30 13.26 8.58
CA ARG A 39 2.57 11.83 8.45
C ARG A 39 1.30 11.12 7.96
N LYS A 40 1.46 9.91 7.45
CA LYS A 40 0.31 9.02 7.21
C LYS A 40 -0.49 8.84 8.50
N LEU A 41 -1.79 8.64 8.35
CA LEU A 41 -2.66 8.37 9.49
C LEU A 41 -2.42 6.96 10.00
N ASP A 42 -2.50 6.79 11.31
CA ASP A 42 -2.50 5.46 11.91
C ASP A 42 -3.82 4.74 11.59
N ASP A 43 -3.79 3.42 11.47
CA ASP A 43 -4.96 2.58 11.20
C ASP A 43 -6.11 2.89 12.19
N SER A 44 -5.79 3.12 13.47
CA SER A 44 -6.78 3.46 14.50
C SER A 44 -7.48 4.81 14.25
N GLN A 45 -6.75 5.80 13.72
CA GLN A 45 -7.30 7.11 13.38
C GLN A 45 -8.20 7.00 12.14
N LEU A 46 -7.79 6.18 11.17
CA LEU A 46 -8.55 5.91 9.96
C LEU A 46 -9.88 5.21 10.28
N VAL A 47 -9.84 4.13 11.07
CA VAL A 47 -11.03 3.40 11.54
C VAL A 47 -11.98 4.32 12.29
N ARG A 48 -11.47 5.14 13.22
CA ARG A 48 -12.29 6.10 13.96
C ARG A 48 -13.01 7.06 13.02
N ARG A 49 -12.32 7.59 12.01
CA ARG A 49 -12.90 8.54 11.06
C ARG A 49 -13.89 7.86 10.12
N LEU A 50 -13.61 6.66 9.64
CA LEU A 50 -14.53 5.87 8.81
C LEU A 50 -15.82 5.56 9.56
N ARG A 51 -15.74 5.09 10.81
CA ARG A 51 -16.93 4.82 11.64
C ARG A 51 -17.78 6.06 11.88
N GLN A 52 -17.16 7.23 12.04
CA GLN A 52 -17.90 8.49 12.14
C GLN A 52 -18.69 8.79 10.87
N VAL A 53 -18.07 8.65 9.69
CA VAL A 53 -18.73 8.89 8.40
C VAL A 53 -19.87 7.89 8.18
N CYS A 54 -19.63 6.60 8.46
CA CYS A 54 -20.67 5.57 8.34
C CYS A 54 -21.87 5.83 9.25
N ALA A 55 -21.65 6.32 10.47
CA ALA A 55 -22.73 6.69 11.39
C ALA A 55 -23.51 7.92 10.90
N MET A 56 -22.83 8.91 10.31
CA MET A 56 -23.47 10.11 9.76
C MET A 56 -24.33 9.81 8.52
N GLU A 57 -23.89 8.87 7.69
CA GLU A 57 -24.59 8.46 6.47
C GLU A 57 -25.53 7.26 6.68
N ALA A 58 -25.64 6.74 7.91
CA ALA A 58 -26.45 5.57 8.27
C ALA A 58 -26.17 4.33 7.37
N LEU A 59 -24.89 4.09 7.10
CA LEU A 59 -24.44 2.99 6.22
C LEU A 59 -24.46 1.64 6.95
N GLN A 60 -24.78 0.59 6.20
CA GLN A 60 -24.64 -0.81 6.65
C GLN A 60 -23.20 -1.26 6.42
N VAL A 61 -22.42 -1.32 7.51
CA VAL A 61 -21.00 -1.67 7.51
C VAL A 61 -20.75 -2.85 8.45
N THR A 62 -19.90 -3.77 8.01
CA THR A 62 -19.31 -4.83 8.85
C THR A 62 -17.90 -4.43 9.29
N ASP A 63 -17.45 -4.91 10.45
CA ASP A 63 -16.10 -4.62 10.95
C ASP A 63 -15.01 -5.11 9.98
N ASP A 64 -15.18 -6.32 9.42
CA ASP A 64 -14.28 -6.88 8.40
C ASP A 64 -14.19 -6.01 7.15
N GLY A 65 -15.28 -5.35 6.76
CA GLY A 65 -15.30 -4.42 5.63
C GLY A 65 -14.50 -3.15 5.91
N ILE A 66 -14.57 -2.62 7.14
CA ILE A 66 -13.78 -1.44 7.54
C ILE A 66 -12.29 -1.81 7.57
N GLU A 67 -11.93 -2.96 8.11
CA GLU A 67 -10.54 -3.44 8.13
C GLU A 67 -9.98 -3.62 6.71
N ALA A 68 -10.78 -4.16 5.79
CA ALA A 68 -10.40 -4.30 4.38
C ALA A 68 -10.15 -2.93 3.72
N ILE A 69 -11.01 -1.93 3.97
CA ILE A 69 -10.81 -0.57 3.45
C ILE A 69 -9.52 0.05 4.00
N VAL A 70 -9.27 -0.12 5.31
CA VAL A 70 -8.05 0.39 5.96
C VAL A 70 -6.79 -0.26 5.37
N PHE A 71 -6.84 -1.57 5.14
CA PHE A 71 -5.76 -2.30 4.48
C PHE A 71 -5.48 -1.76 3.07
N CYS A 72 -6.53 -1.53 2.27
CA CYS A 72 -6.37 -0.99 0.91
C CYS A 72 -5.92 0.48 0.89
N ALA A 73 -6.22 1.26 1.93
CA ALA A 73 -5.95 2.69 1.96
C ALA A 73 -4.50 3.06 2.33
N ASP A 74 -3.73 2.17 2.98
CA ASP A 74 -2.32 2.38 3.39
C ASP A 74 -2.07 3.77 4.02
N GLY A 75 -2.98 4.19 4.91
CA GLY A 75 -2.93 5.46 5.65
C GLY A 75 -3.42 6.70 4.90
N ASP A 76 -3.95 6.56 3.68
CA ASP A 76 -4.59 7.65 2.92
C ASP A 76 -6.11 7.72 3.18
N MET A 77 -6.54 8.76 3.92
CA MET A 77 -7.96 8.99 4.22
C MET A 77 -8.81 9.22 2.96
N ARG A 78 -8.25 9.86 1.92
CA ARG A 78 -8.98 10.16 0.69
C ARG A 78 -9.30 8.86 -0.03
N SER A 79 -8.29 8.00 -0.18
CA SER A 79 -8.48 6.67 -0.79
C SER A 79 -9.44 5.82 0.02
N ALA A 80 -9.35 5.84 1.36
CA ALA A 80 -10.30 5.12 2.22
C ALA A 80 -11.75 5.54 2.01
N LEU A 81 -12.03 6.86 1.97
CA LEU A 81 -13.38 7.38 1.74
C LEU A 81 -13.89 7.09 0.33
N ASN A 82 -13.03 7.22 -0.68
CA ASN A 82 -13.39 6.90 -2.06
C ASN A 82 -13.75 5.42 -2.21
N ASN A 83 -12.99 4.52 -1.59
CA ASN A 83 -13.26 3.09 -1.60
C ASN A 83 -14.56 2.76 -0.86
N LEU A 84 -14.80 3.39 0.29
CA LEU A 84 -16.05 3.27 1.03
C LEU A 84 -17.25 3.69 0.16
N GLN A 85 -17.19 4.89 -0.42
CA GLN A 85 -18.24 5.44 -1.25
C GLN A 85 -18.50 4.56 -2.49
N SER A 86 -17.44 4.08 -3.14
CA SER A 86 -17.54 3.21 -4.31
C SER A 86 -18.19 1.87 -3.96
N THR A 87 -17.86 1.31 -2.80
CA THR A 87 -18.46 0.06 -2.29
C THR A 87 -19.95 0.23 -1.98
N VAL A 88 -20.33 1.33 -1.33
CA VAL A 88 -21.74 1.64 -1.04
C VAL A 88 -22.52 1.88 -2.33
N SER A 89 -21.96 2.63 -3.27
CA SER A 89 -22.61 2.93 -4.55
C SER A 89 -22.86 1.66 -5.39
N ALA A 90 -21.92 0.71 -5.35
CA ALA A 90 -22.03 -0.53 -6.12
C ALA A 90 -22.93 -1.59 -5.46
N PHE A 91 -22.86 -1.77 -4.13
CA PHE A 91 -23.48 -2.91 -3.45
C PHE A 91 -24.40 -2.55 -2.28
N GLY A 92 -24.44 -1.30 -1.84
CA GLY A 92 -25.24 -0.80 -0.71
C GLY A 92 -24.75 -1.22 0.68
N VAL A 93 -24.11 -2.38 0.80
CA VAL A 93 -23.55 -2.92 2.04
C VAL A 93 -22.04 -3.06 1.93
N VAL A 94 -21.32 -2.62 2.97
CA VAL A 94 -19.86 -2.67 3.03
C VAL A 94 -19.42 -3.91 3.82
N ASN A 95 -18.98 -4.93 3.07
CA ASN A 95 -18.36 -6.14 3.58
C ASN A 95 -17.00 -6.38 2.91
N ARG A 96 -16.18 -7.27 3.47
CA ARG A 96 -14.84 -7.57 2.93
C ARG A 96 -14.88 -7.98 1.45
N GLU A 97 -15.84 -8.83 1.07
CA GLU A 97 -15.97 -9.32 -0.30
C GLU A 97 -16.29 -8.20 -1.31
N ASN A 98 -17.20 -7.29 -0.97
CA ASN A 98 -17.57 -6.16 -1.83
C ASN A 98 -16.42 -5.16 -1.92
N VAL A 99 -15.70 -4.92 -0.82
CA VAL A 99 -14.51 -4.05 -0.82
C VAL A 99 -13.42 -4.64 -1.72
N GLU A 100 -13.14 -5.94 -1.61
CA GLU A 100 -12.14 -6.63 -2.46
C GLU A 100 -12.52 -6.61 -3.95
N LYS A 101 -13.83 -6.69 -4.27
CA LYS A 101 -14.34 -6.56 -5.66
C LYS A 101 -14.20 -5.15 -6.24
N VAL A 102 -14.28 -4.12 -5.40
CA VAL A 102 -14.20 -2.71 -5.85
C VAL A 102 -12.76 -2.22 -5.90
N CYS A 103 -11.93 -2.65 -4.95
CA CYS A 103 -10.59 -2.12 -4.78
C CYS A 103 -9.54 -2.74 -5.73
N ASP A 104 -9.90 -3.63 -6.65
CA ASP A 104 -9.02 -4.31 -7.64
C ASP A 104 -7.67 -4.79 -7.07
N ASN A 105 -7.63 -5.08 -5.77
CA ASN A 105 -6.44 -5.56 -5.08
C ASN A 105 -6.48 -7.08 -4.97
N PRO A 106 -5.35 -7.77 -5.14
CA PRO A 106 -5.30 -9.21 -4.95
C PRO A 106 -5.61 -9.55 -3.48
N PRO A 107 -6.37 -10.63 -3.23
CA PRO A 107 -6.79 -10.98 -1.88
C PRO A 107 -5.57 -11.28 -0.99
N PRO A 108 -5.46 -10.66 0.20
CA PRO A 108 -4.30 -10.82 1.08
C PRO A 108 -4.00 -12.28 1.44
N GLU A 109 -5.04 -13.11 1.60
CA GLU A 109 -4.89 -14.54 1.94
C GLU A 109 -4.20 -15.34 0.82
N ALA A 110 -4.45 -15.00 -0.44
CA ALA A 110 -3.78 -15.66 -1.57
C ALA A 110 -2.29 -15.28 -1.61
N VAL A 111 -1.98 -14.00 -1.39
CA VAL A 111 -0.60 -13.51 -1.30
C VAL A 111 0.13 -14.11 -0.09
N ARG A 112 -0.56 -14.26 1.04
CA ARG A 112 -0.04 -14.94 2.23
C ARG A 112 0.30 -16.40 1.95
N SER A 113 -0.61 -17.12 1.29
CA SER A 113 -0.39 -18.52 0.88
C SER A 113 0.79 -18.64 -0.08
N MET A 114 0.90 -17.72 -1.05
CA MET A 114 2.05 -17.64 -1.96
C MET A 114 3.38 -17.44 -1.21
N LEU A 115 3.41 -16.57 -0.19
CA LEU A 115 4.60 -16.36 0.64
C LEU A 115 4.95 -17.58 1.50
N MET A 116 3.96 -18.33 1.98
CA MET A 116 4.16 -19.58 2.72
C MET A 116 4.80 -20.67 1.85
N GLU A 117 4.34 -20.84 0.61
CA GLU A 117 4.96 -21.77 -0.33
C GLU A 117 6.40 -21.33 -0.68
N CYS A 118 6.65 -20.01 -0.76
CA CYS A 118 8.01 -19.48 -0.91
C CYS A 118 8.90 -19.80 0.31
N LEU A 119 8.34 -19.76 1.53
CA LEU A 119 9.05 -20.13 2.75
C LEU A 119 9.39 -21.63 2.78
N ALA A 120 8.49 -22.47 2.24
CA ALA A 120 8.73 -23.90 2.08
C ALA A 120 9.72 -24.24 0.92
N GLY A 121 10.19 -23.23 0.17
CA GLY A 121 11.08 -23.43 -0.99
C GLY A 121 10.38 -24.00 -2.23
N LYS A 122 9.06 -24.00 -2.24
CA LYS A 122 8.19 -24.58 -3.28
C LYS A 122 7.83 -23.54 -4.34
N TRP A 123 8.72 -23.38 -5.32
CA TRP A 123 8.57 -22.37 -6.36
C TRP A 123 7.37 -22.62 -7.29
N ARG A 124 7.10 -23.88 -7.67
CA ARG A 124 6.03 -24.19 -8.62
C ARG A 124 4.65 -23.83 -8.05
N GLU A 125 4.43 -24.22 -6.80
CA GLU A 125 3.20 -23.96 -6.07
C GLU A 125 2.98 -22.46 -5.88
N ALA A 126 4.03 -21.71 -5.54
CA ALA A 126 3.97 -20.24 -5.47
C ALA A 126 3.69 -19.59 -6.84
N HIS A 127 4.30 -20.10 -7.91
CA HIS A 127 4.07 -19.63 -9.27
C HIS A 127 2.63 -19.89 -9.74
N ASP A 128 2.07 -21.06 -9.42
CA ASP A 128 0.68 -21.39 -9.80
C ASP A 128 -0.32 -20.44 -9.13
N ILE A 129 -0.09 -20.07 -7.87
CA ILE A 129 -0.90 -19.07 -7.15
C ILE A 129 -0.75 -17.69 -7.81
N ALA A 130 0.47 -17.28 -8.13
CA ALA A 130 0.72 -16.00 -8.81
C ALA A 130 0.09 -15.96 -10.20
N ALA A 131 0.17 -17.06 -10.96
CA ALA A 131 -0.44 -17.19 -12.28
C ALA A 131 -1.97 -17.17 -12.20
N GLU A 132 -2.59 -17.75 -11.17
CA GLU A 132 -4.02 -17.61 -10.90
C GLU A 132 -4.41 -16.14 -10.65
N LEU A 133 -3.63 -15.41 -9.85
CA LEU A 133 -3.87 -13.97 -9.62
C LEU A 133 -3.78 -13.17 -10.93
N LEU A 134 -2.81 -13.46 -11.78
CA LEU A 134 -2.70 -12.82 -13.10
C LEU A 134 -3.88 -13.20 -14.02
N ARG A 135 -4.34 -14.46 -14.00
CA ARG A 135 -5.51 -14.92 -14.77
C ARG A 135 -6.81 -14.25 -14.31
N ARG A 136 -6.91 -13.90 -13.03
CA ARG A 136 -8.03 -13.12 -12.47
C ARG A 136 -8.03 -11.65 -12.89
N GLY A 137 -6.97 -11.17 -13.56
CA GLY A 137 -6.88 -9.83 -14.11
C GLY A 137 -6.05 -8.85 -13.26
N TYR A 138 -5.47 -9.28 -12.15
CA TYR A 138 -4.59 -8.43 -11.35
C TYR A 138 -3.28 -8.14 -12.09
N THR A 139 -2.77 -6.92 -11.99
CA THR A 139 -1.49 -6.60 -12.62
C THR A 139 -0.33 -7.16 -11.79
N PRO A 140 0.83 -7.48 -12.42
CA PRO A 140 2.03 -7.89 -11.68
C PRO A 140 2.46 -6.85 -10.63
N MET A 141 2.20 -5.57 -10.89
CA MET A 141 2.53 -4.48 -9.96
C MET A 141 1.67 -4.55 -8.68
N ASP A 142 0.38 -4.83 -8.83
CA ASP A 142 -0.55 -4.94 -7.69
C ASP A 142 -0.18 -6.13 -6.79
N VAL A 143 0.24 -7.25 -7.40
CA VAL A 143 0.73 -8.42 -6.66
C VAL A 143 1.99 -8.07 -5.86
N VAL A 144 2.94 -7.34 -6.45
CA VAL A 144 4.17 -6.92 -5.73
C VAL A 144 3.87 -5.93 -4.61
N LEU A 145 2.99 -4.95 -4.85
CA LEU A 145 2.57 -3.98 -3.84
C LEU A 145 1.84 -4.64 -2.67
N THR A 146 0.93 -5.57 -2.97
CA THR A 146 0.22 -6.32 -1.93
C THR A 146 1.16 -7.25 -1.17
N THR A 147 2.12 -7.87 -1.86
CA THR A 147 3.19 -8.67 -1.21
C THR A 147 3.96 -7.83 -0.20
N ARG A 148 4.31 -6.58 -0.56
CA ARG A 148 4.96 -5.65 0.38
C ARG A 148 4.08 -5.35 1.60
N SER A 149 2.80 -5.04 1.39
CA SER A 149 1.86 -4.72 2.48
C SER A 149 1.58 -5.92 3.40
N VAL A 150 1.58 -7.15 2.86
CA VAL A 150 1.47 -8.38 3.64
C VAL A 150 2.75 -8.63 4.42
N LEU A 151 3.92 -8.48 3.80
CA LEU A 151 5.22 -8.67 4.46
C LEU A 151 5.43 -7.74 5.65
N SER A 152 4.97 -6.48 5.59
CA SER A 152 5.08 -5.56 6.73
C SER A 152 4.22 -5.95 7.94
N ARG A 153 3.25 -6.87 7.75
CA ARG A 153 2.41 -7.43 8.82
C ARG A 153 2.79 -8.87 9.17
N PHE A 154 3.84 -9.42 8.54
CA PHE A 154 4.24 -10.83 8.60
C PHE A 154 5.29 -11.14 9.69
N GLU A 155 5.48 -10.22 10.64
CA GLU A 155 6.58 -10.27 11.64
C GLU A 155 6.58 -11.53 12.53
N ASN A 156 5.43 -12.19 12.71
CA ASN A 156 5.30 -13.35 13.59
C ASN A 156 5.51 -14.71 12.89
N GLU A 157 5.64 -14.73 11.56
CA GLU A 157 5.63 -15.97 10.77
C GLU A 157 7.02 -16.37 10.26
N CYS A 158 8.01 -15.48 10.36
CA CYS A 158 9.37 -15.69 9.87
C CYS A 158 10.43 -15.14 10.85
N LYS A 159 11.65 -15.71 10.78
CA LYS A 159 12.82 -15.10 11.43
C LYS A 159 13.16 -13.76 10.78
N GLU A 160 13.58 -12.78 11.59
CA GLU A 160 13.86 -11.40 11.15
C GLU A 160 14.83 -11.32 9.95
N HIS A 161 15.85 -12.17 9.92
CA HIS A 161 16.84 -12.18 8.83
C HIS A 161 16.24 -12.59 7.47
N ILE A 162 15.25 -13.50 7.46
CA ILE A 162 14.54 -13.92 6.23
C ILE A 162 13.63 -12.79 5.78
N LEU A 163 12.91 -12.16 6.72
CA LEU A 163 12.02 -11.04 6.43
C LEU A 163 12.75 -9.86 5.79
N LEU A 164 13.95 -9.53 6.28
CA LEU A 164 14.79 -8.47 5.70
C LEU A 164 15.22 -8.78 4.26
N GLU A 165 15.64 -10.02 3.98
CA GLU A 165 15.98 -10.42 2.60
C GLU A 165 14.74 -10.42 1.69
N TYR A 166 13.59 -10.87 2.19
CA TYR A 166 12.32 -10.80 1.46
C TYR A 166 11.95 -9.36 1.08
N LEU A 167 11.99 -8.44 2.05
CA LEU A 167 11.72 -7.02 1.82
C LEU A 167 12.67 -6.41 0.77
N LYS A 168 13.94 -6.79 0.79
CA LYS A 168 14.94 -6.36 -0.19
C LYS A 168 14.59 -6.84 -1.60
N TYR A 169 14.26 -8.13 -1.80
CA TYR A 169 13.91 -8.63 -3.13
C TYR A 169 12.59 -8.07 -3.65
N VAL A 170 11.57 -7.92 -2.79
CA VAL A 170 10.31 -7.27 -3.16
C VAL A 170 10.55 -5.79 -3.51
N GLY A 171 11.42 -5.09 -2.78
CA GLY A 171 11.82 -3.72 -3.09
C GLY A 171 12.51 -3.59 -4.45
N LEU A 172 13.44 -4.50 -4.77
CA LEU A 172 14.12 -4.53 -6.08
C LEU A 172 13.14 -4.83 -7.24
N ALA A 173 12.20 -5.74 -7.03
CA ALA A 173 11.15 -6.03 -8.01
C ALA A 173 10.26 -4.81 -8.23
N HIS A 174 9.81 -4.16 -7.16
CA HIS A 174 9.01 -2.94 -7.22
C HIS A 174 9.74 -1.80 -7.96
N MET A 175 11.04 -1.57 -7.68
CA MET A 175 11.83 -0.57 -8.40
C MET A 175 11.92 -0.87 -9.90
N THR A 176 12.17 -2.13 -10.26
CA THR A 176 12.29 -2.57 -11.67
C THR A 176 10.95 -2.39 -12.41
N MET A 177 9.84 -2.77 -11.77
CA MET A 177 8.50 -2.59 -12.34
C MET A 177 8.11 -1.12 -12.46
N SER A 178 8.45 -0.30 -11.45
CA SER A 178 8.22 1.16 -11.47
C SER A 178 9.00 1.86 -12.57
N ALA A 179 10.14 1.31 -13.01
CA ALA A 179 10.91 1.80 -14.14
C ALA A 179 10.30 1.44 -15.51
N GLY A 180 9.18 0.71 -15.55
CA GLY A 180 8.42 0.39 -16.77
C GLY A 180 8.47 -1.08 -17.20
N LEU A 181 9.15 -1.96 -16.46
CA LEU A 181 9.24 -3.40 -16.76
C LEU A 181 8.26 -4.20 -15.89
N SER A 182 6.96 -4.08 -16.14
CA SER A 182 5.89 -4.77 -15.39
C SER A 182 5.50 -6.13 -15.98
N THR A 183 6.46 -6.92 -16.45
CA THR A 183 6.18 -8.23 -17.07
C THR A 183 5.98 -9.34 -16.03
N PRO A 184 5.19 -10.39 -16.33
CA PRO A 184 5.06 -11.58 -15.47
C PRO A 184 6.42 -12.22 -15.11
N LEU A 185 7.40 -12.13 -16.02
CA LEU A 185 8.75 -12.62 -15.78
C LEU A 185 9.45 -11.95 -14.57
N GLN A 186 9.17 -10.67 -14.29
CA GLN A 186 9.71 -10.00 -13.10
C GLN A 186 9.07 -10.55 -11.82
N LEU A 187 7.80 -10.95 -11.87
CA LEU A 187 7.12 -11.61 -10.76
C LEU A 187 7.74 -12.99 -10.50
N ASP A 188 7.98 -13.77 -11.55
CA ASP A 188 8.64 -15.08 -11.43
C ASP A 188 10.05 -14.97 -10.87
N LYS A 189 10.81 -13.96 -11.32
CA LYS A 189 12.13 -13.63 -10.78
C LYS A 189 12.05 -13.28 -9.30
N MET A 190 11.03 -12.52 -8.87
CA MET A 190 10.82 -12.22 -7.46
C MET A 190 10.59 -13.52 -6.67
N LEU A 191 9.63 -14.35 -7.09
CA LEU A 191 9.31 -15.62 -6.42
C LEU A 191 10.51 -16.57 -6.33
N ALA A 192 11.28 -16.69 -7.42
CA ALA A 192 12.49 -17.51 -7.44
C ALA A 192 13.55 -17.02 -6.45
N ASN A 193 13.72 -15.70 -6.32
CA ASN A 193 14.64 -15.13 -5.34
C ASN A 193 14.15 -15.36 -3.90
N LEU A 194 12.85 -15.23 -3.63
CA LEU A 194 12.27 -15.50 -2.32
C LEU A 194 12.49 -16.98 -1.92
N CYS A 195 12.16 -17.92 -2.81
CA CYS A 195 12.40 -19.35 -2.56
C CYS A 195 13.88 -19.66 -2.32
N ARG A 196 14.79 -19.01 -3.07
CA ARG A 196 16.23 -19.18 -2.91
C ARG A 196 16.70 -18.73 -1.53
N VAL A 197 16.16 -17.64 -0.99
CA VAL A 197 16.49 -17.16 0.36
C VAL A 197 16.12 -18.21 1.40
N SER A 198 14.92 -18.79 1.32
CA SER A 198 14.46 -19.84 2.24
C SER A 198 15.31 -21.11 2.18
N LEU A 199 15.81 -21.47 0.99
CA LEU A 199 16.67 -22.64 0.81
C LEU A 199 18.09 -22.42 1.33
N VAL A 200 18.60 -21.19 1.27
CA VAL A 200 19.96 -20.83 1.72
C VAL A 200 19.99 -20.55 3.23
N LEU A 201 18.91 -20.02 3.78
CA LEU A 201 18.76 -19.68 5.19
C LEU A 201 17.61 -20.53 5.76
N PRO A 202 17.90 -21.77 6.22
CA PRO A 202 16.86 -22.61 6.78
C PRO A 202 16.25 -21.98 8.03
N ALA A 203 14.94 -22.19 8.14
CA ALA A 203 14.05 -21.60 9.13
C ALA A 203 14.44 -21.85 10.59
#